data_AF-A0A1V5NNL7-F1
#
_entry.id   AF-A0A1V5NNL7-F1
#
_cell.length_a   1.000
_cell.length_b   1.000
_cell.length_c   1.000
_cell.angle_alpha   90.00
_cell.angle_beta   90.00
_cell.angle_gamma   90.00
#
_symmetry.space_group_name_H-M   'P 1'
#
loop_
_entity.id
_entity.type
_entity.pdbx_description
1 polymer ?
#
loop_
_entity_poly.entity_id
_entity_poly.type
_entity_poly.pdbx_seq_one_letter_code
_entity_poly.pdbx_strand_id
1 'polypeptide(L)'
;MLGSEADTFSGSHVKTLKYEGVVAKLFSPKDNGKEFWLMSVDLTSPKLQTPRAITVGSALAQLKEAYKGIEIFKDGRTDANNCAYEFCAREEYKYMIFEVEKGVVKEIKLYAELP
;
A
#
# COMPACT_ATOMS: atom_id res chain seq x y z
N MET A 1 20.49 6.07 -21.57
CA MET A 1 19.01 6.00 -21.65
C MET A 1 18.63 4.56 -21.41
N LEU A 2 17.88 4.25 -20.35
CA LEU A 2 17.29 2.93 -20.13
C LEU A 2 15.87 2.98 -20.72
N GLY A 3 15.59 2.09 -21.67
CA GLY A 3 14.35 2.07 -22.45
C GLY A 3 13.11 1.74 -21.60
N SER A 4 11.96 2.22 -22.05
CA SER A 4 10.67 2.27 -21.36
C SER A 4 9.90 0.94 -21.25
N GLU A 5 10.58 -0.20 -21.17
CA GLU A 5 9.93 -1.54 -21.13
C GLU A 5 10.56 -2.49 -20.10
N ALA A 6 10.99 -1.98 -18.95
CA ALA A 6 11.52 -2.83 -17.89
C ALA A 6 10.38 -3.60 -17.18
N ASP A 7 10.48 -4.93 -17.28
CA ASP A 7 9.78 -6.01 -16.56
C ASP A 7 8.34 -6.36 -16.97
N THR A 8 8.22 -7.06 -18.09
CA THR A 8 7.14 -8.04 -18.32
C THR A 8 7.61 -9.43 -17.88
N PHE A 9 6.94 -10.03 -16.89
CA PHE A 9 7.10 -11.47 -16.62
C PHE A 9 6.37 -12.23 -17.74
N SER A 10 7.08 -12.47 -18.85
CA SER A 10 6.70 -13.36 -19.96
C SER A 10 5.26 -13.23 -20.50
N GLY A 11 4.73 -12.01 -20.55
CA GLY A 11 3.50 -11.65 -21.26
C GLY A 11 2.44 -10.92 -20.45
N SER A 12 2.52 -10.86 -19.12
CA SER A 12 1.64 -9.99 -18.33
C SER A 12 1.98 -8.51 -18.50
N HIS A 13 0.97 -7.63 -18.41
CA HIS A 13 1.15 -6.18 -18.45
C HIS A 13 1.03 -5.57 -17.05
N VAL A 14 2.03 -4.79 -16.65
CA VAL A 14 1.96 -3.98 -15.42
C VAL A 14 1.88 -2.51 -15.81
N LYS A 15 0.89 -1.80 -15.29
CA LYS A 15 0.71 -0.36 -15.50
C LYS A 15 0.87 0.36 -14.18
N THR A 16 1.71 1.39 -14.15
CA THR A 16 1.85 2.26 -12.99
C THR A 16 1.20 3.61 -13.30
N LEU A 17 0.19 3.98 -12.50
CA LEU A 17 -0.40 5.32 -12.51
C LEU A 17 0.23 6.15 -11.40
N LYS A 18 0.73 7.34 -11.73
CA LYS A 18 1.38 8.25 -10.77
C LYS A 18 0.62 9.57 -10.73
N TYR A 19 0.16 9.93 -9.54
CA TYR A 19 -0.43 11.22 -9.21
C TYR A 19 0.31 11.81 -8.01
N GLU A 20 0.00 13.06 -7.65
CA GLU A 20 0.61 13.72 -6.49
C GLU A 20 0.34 12.93 -5.19
N GLY A 21 1.38 12.24 -4.71
CA GLY A 21 1.36 11.41 -3.51
C GLY A 21 0.47 10.16 -3.58
N VAL A 22 0.19 9.66 -4.79
CA VAL A 22 -0.47 8.38 -5.05
C VAL A 22 0.25 7.64 -6.16
N VAL A 23 0.62 6.39 -5.92
CA VAL A 23 1.14 5.48 -6.94
C VAL A 23 0.28 4.22 -6.95
N ALA A 24 -0.47 4.00 -8.02
CA ALA A 24 -1.28 2.79 -8.19
C ALA A 24 -0.62 1.85 -9.20
N LYS A 25 -0.48 0.58 -8.84
CA LYS A 25 0.00 -0.49 -9.73
C LYS A 25 -1.15 -1.37 -10.14
N LEU A 26 -1.30 -1.54 -11.44
CA LEU A 26 -2.32 -2.37 -12.05
C LEU A 26 -1.68 -3.53 -12.80
N PHE A 27 -2.33 -4.68 -12.79
CA PHE A 27 -1.89 -5.89 -13.49
C PHE A 27 -2.92 -6.30 -14.53
N SER A 28 -2.45 -6.89 -15.63
CA SER A 28 -3.27 -7.64 -16.58
C SER A 28 -2.54 -8.93 -16.96
N PRO A 29 -3.19 -10.10 -16.96
CA PRO A 29 -2.61 -11.33 -17.43
C PRO A 29 -2.46 -11.27 -18.95
N LYS A 30 -1.57 -12.12 -19.44
CA LYS A 30 -1.07 -12.13 -20.81
C LYS A 30 -2.13 -12.15 -21.91
N ASP A 31 -3.21 -12.88 -21.67
CA ASP A 31 -4.20 -13.17 -22.72
C ASP A 31 -5.36 -12.15 -22.74
N ASN A 32 -5.40 -11.23 -21.77
CA ASN A 32 -6.51 -10.30 -21.62
C ASN A 32 -6.13 -8.88 -22.08
N GLY A 33 -5.04 -8.29 -21.58
CA GLY A 33 -4.50 -6.96 -22.00
C GLY A 33 -5.47 -5.76 -21.97
N LYS A 34 -6.76 -6.00 -21.71
CA LYS A 34 -7.89 -5.07 -21.75
C LYS A 34 -8.39 -4.77 -20.35
N GLU A 35 -8.45 -5.78 -19.50
CA GLU A 35 -8.81 -5.65 -18.10
C GLU A 35 -7.55 -5.48 -17.25
N PHE A 36 -7.61 -4.54 -16.30
CA PHE A 36 -6.52 -4.26 -15.37
C PHE A 36 -7.06 -4.31 -13.94
N TRP A 37 -6.50 -5.20 -13.13
CA TRP A 37 -6.82 -5.33 -11.71
C TRP A 37 -5.85 -4.49 -10.87
N LEU A 38 -6.37 -3.88 -9.81
CA LEU A 38 -5.55 -3.16 -8.85
C LEU A 38 -4.70 -4.15 -8.06
N MET A 39 -3.37 -4.03 -8.13
CA MET A 39 -2.45 -4.79 -7.28
C MET A 39 -2.18 -4.05 -5.98
N SER A 40 -1.79 -2.78 -6.10
CA SER A 40 -1.40 -1.99 -4.95
C SER A 40 -1.61 -0.49 -5.15
N VAL A 41 -1.74 0.21 -4.02
CA VAL A 41 -1.71 1.68 -3.96
C VAL A 41 -0.76 2.10 -2.85
N ASP A 42 0.23 2.92 -3.20
CA ASP A 42 1.11 3.59 -2.26
C ASP A 42 0.64 5.04 -2.10
N LEU A 43 0.34 5.45 -0.86
CA LEU A 43 -0.13 6.79 -0.51
C LEU A 43 0.92 7.51 0.34
N THR A 44 1.38 8.65 -0.15
CA THR A 44 2.26 9.59 0.58
C THR A 44 1.63 10.98 0.74
N SER A 45 0.47 11.22 0.12
CA SER A 45 -0.28 12.46 0.26
C SER A 45 -1.13 12.49 1.53
N PRO A 46 -1.11 13.59 2.32
CA PRO A 46 -2.02 13.76 3.44
C PRO A 46 -3.46 14.11 3.01
N LYS A 47 -3.69 14.39 1.71
CA LYS A 47 -5.00 14.79 1.16
C LYS A 47 -5.99 13.62 1.07
N LEU A 48 -5.51 12.39 1.24
CA LEU A 48 -6.30 11.18 1.13
C LEU A 48 -6.36 10.46 2.46
N GLN A 49 -7.52 9.85 2.70
CA GLN A 49 -7.88 9.27 3.99
C GLN A 49 -8.38 7.85 3.78
N THR A 50 -7.97 6.93 4.66
CA THR A 50 -8.54 5.59 4.72
C THR A 50 -9.99 5.64 5.20
N PRO A 51 -10.82 4.60 4.97
CA PRO A 51 -12.18 4.54 5.50
C PRO A 51 -12.27 4.70 7.03
N ARG A 52 -11.18 4.41 7.76
CA ARG A 52 -11.08 4.55 9.23
C ARG A 52 -10.39 5.83 9.67
N ALA A 53 -10.38 6.84 8.82
CA ALA A 53 -9.88 8.18 9.13
C ALA A 53 -8.37 8.32 9.38
N ILE A 54 -7.55 7.42 8.83
CA ILE A 54 -6.09 7.57 8.86
C ILE A 54 -5.59 8.21 7.57
N THR A 55 -4.73 9.20 7.72
CA THR A 55 -4.03 9.91 6.64
C THR A 55 -2.52 9.84 6.86
N VAL A 56 -1.74 10.12 5.82
CA VAL A 56 -0.32 10.46 6.02
C VAL A 56 -0.24 11.70 6.91
N GLY A 57 0.60 11.64 7.94
CA GLY A 57 0.69 12.63 9.01
C GLY A 57 -0.10 12.28 10.28
N SER A 58 -0.95 11.25 10.27
CA SER A 58 -1.64 10.79 11.47
C SER A 58 -0.66 10.26 12.51
N ALA A 59 -0.96 10.49 13.79
CA ALA A 59 -0.16 9.95 14.89
C ALA A 59 -0.39 8.45 15.05
N LEU A 60 0.64 7.73 15.53
CA LEU A 60 0.58 6.30 15.80
C LEU A 60 -0.58 5.94 16.76
N ALA A 61 -0.87 6.79 17.74
CA ALA A 61 -1.98 6.58 18.66
C ALA A 61 -3.33 6.55 17.92
N GLN A 62 -3.54 7.44 16.95
CA GLN A 62 -4.75 7.48 16.13
C GLN A 62 -4.83 6.22 15.26
N LEU A 63 -3.72 5.80 14.66
CA LEU A 63 -3.65 4.55 13.88
C LEU A 63 -4.06 3.34 14.72
N LYS A 64 -3.49 3.17 15.91
CA LYS A 64 -3.82 2.04 16.81
C LYS A 64 -5.26 2.09 17.31
N GLU A 65 -5.84 3.28 17.42
CA GLU A 65 -7.25 3.44 17.78
C GLU A 65 -8.18 3.03 16.62
N ALA A 66 -7.90 3.50 15.41
CA ALA A 66 -8.69 3.21 14.21
C ALA A 66 -8.58 1.74 13.76
N TYR A 67 -7.41 1.13 13.94
CA TYR A 67 -7.12 -0.25 13.57
C TYR A 67 -6.74 -1.04 14.83
N LYS A 68 -7.75 -1.39 15.63
CA LYS A 68 -7.57 -2.24 16.82
C LYS A 68 -6.92 -3.57 16.43
N GLY A 69 -5.90 -3.96 17.19
CA GLY A 69 -5.16 -5.20 16.96
C GLY A 69 -4.14 -5.14 15.80
N ILE A 70 -3.81 -3.95 15.28
CA ILE A 70 -2.74 -3.80 14.30
C ILE A 70 -1.39 -4.25 14.87
N GLU A 71 -0.65 -5.06 14.12
CA GLU A 71 0.61 -5.65 14.57
C GLU A 71 1.80 -4.97 13.90
N ILE A 72 2.99 -5.05 14.51
CA ILE A 72 4.23 -4.60 13.86
C ILE A 72 4.54 -5.59 12.73
N PHE A 73 4.74 -5.06 11.53
CA PHE A 73 5.14 -5.84 10.38
C PHE A 73 6.52 -6.45 10.62
N LYS A 74 6.69 -7.74 10.33
CA LYS A 74 7.89 -8.52 10.67
C LYS A 74 9.04 -8.29 9.69
N ASP A 75 9.55 -7.06 9.62
CA ASP A 75 10.69 -6.67 8.77
C ASP A 75 12.02 -6.50 9.53
N GLY A 76 12.05 -6.89 10.81
CA GLY A 76 13.22 -6.81 11.68
C GLY A 76 13.29 -5.54 12.53
N ARG A 77 12.42 -4.54 12.29
CA ARG A 77 12.31 -3.35 13.13
C ARG A 77 11.41 -3.60 14.33
N THR A 78 11.84 -3.13 15.51
CA THR A 78 11.12 -3.34 16.78
C THR A 78 10.77 -2.04 17.51
N ASP A 79 11.29 -0.90 17.08
CA ASP A 79 10.90 0.40 17.64
C ASP A 79 9.50 0.77 17.16
N ALA A 80 8.54 0.77 18.07
CA ALA A 80 7.14 1.07 17.80
C ALA A 80 6.91 2.42 17.12
N ASN A 81 7.81 3.40 17.27
CA ASN A 81 7.71 4.72 16.63
C ASN A 81 8.42 4.80 15.28
N ASN A 82 9.19 3.79 14.89
CA ASN A 82 10.01 3.76 13.68
C ASN A 82 9.96 2.37 13.02
N CYS A 83 8.75 1.88 12.76
CA CYS A 83 8.49 0.58 12.13
C CYS A 83 7.24 0.63 11.23
N ALA A 84 7.04 -0.43 10.46
CA ALA A 84 5.80 -0.65 9.75
C ALA A 84 4.78 -1.39 10.64
N TYR A 85 3.51 -1.07 10.46
CA TYR A 85 2.39 -1.80 11.05
C TYR A 85 1.55 -2.45 9.95
N GLU A 86 1.07 -3.67 10.17
CA GLU A 86 0.24 -4.40 9.21
C GLU A 86 -1.18 -4.61 9.72
N PHE A 87 -2.14 -4.42 8.82
CA PHE A 87 -3.54 -4.76 9.00
C PHE A 87 -3.96 -5.75 7.92
N CYS A 88 -4.42 -6.93 8.34
CA CYS A 88 -4.91 -7.98 7.45
C CYS A 88 -6.36 -8.31 7.81
N ALA A 89 -7.29 -7.99 6.91
CA ALA A 89 -8.68 -8.43 6.98
C ALA A 89 -8.89 -9.52 5.92
N ARG A 90 -8.65 -10.78 6.32
CA ARG A 90 -8.68 -11.95 5.41
C ARG A 90 -10.02 -12.10 4.69
N GLU A 91 -11.12 -11.83 5.37
CA GLU A 91 -12.47 -11.94 4.78
C GLU A 91 -12.76 -10.84 3.73
N GLU A 92 -12.04 -9.72 3.79
CA GLU A 92 -12.22 -8.58 2.89
C GLU A 92 -11.15 -8.50 1.79
N TYR A 93 -10.23 -9.47 1.73
CA TYR A 93 -9.07 -9.46 0.82
C TYR A 93 -8.27 -8.15 0.87
N LYS A 94 -8.24 -7.51 2.04
CA LYS A 94 -7.55 -6.24 2.27
C LYS A 94 -6.31 -6.47 3.12
N TYR A 95 -5.17 -6.14 2.53
CA TYR A 95 -3.90 -6.09 3.25
C TYR A 95 -3.33 -4.68 3.17
N MET A 96 -3.06 -4.10 4.34
CA MET A 96 -2.53 -2.73 4.45
C MET A 96 -1.27 -2.71 5.29
N ILE A 97 -0.31 -1.89 4.88
CA ILE A 97 0.89 -1.58 5.65
C ILE A 97 0.93 -0.07 5.89
N PHE A 98 1.19 0.33 7.13
CA PHE A 98 1.37 1.72 7.54
C PHE A 98 2.82 1.90 7.98
N GLU A 99 3.58 2.69 7.22
CA GLU A 99 4.95 3.04 7.57
C GLU A 99 4.94 4.18 8.58
N VAL A 100 5.57 3.99 9.74
CA VAL A 100 5.60 4.97 10.84
C VAL A 100 7.03 5.41 11.09
N GLU A 101 7.25 6.72 11.10
CA GLU A 101 8.53 7.36 11.44
C GLU A 101 8.28 8.43 12.51
N LYS A 102 9.05 8.39 13.59
CA LYS A 102 8.91 9.28 14.76
C LYS A 102 7.47 9.34 15.30
N GLY A 103 6.78 8.20 15.28
CA GLY A 103 5.41 8.06 15.77
C GLY A 103 4.35 8.66 14.85
N VAL A 104 4.69 8.97 13.59
CA VAL A 104 3.79 9.56 12.59
C VAL A 104 3.74 8.69 11.34
N VAL A 105 2.55 8.45 10.80
CA VAL A 105 2.36 7.72 9.54
C VAL A 105 2.96 8.52 8.38
N LYS A 106 3.89 7.93 7.63
CA LYS A 106 4.57 8.53 6.47
C LYS A 106 4.10 7.99 5.14
N GLU A 107 3.69 6.73 5.12
CA GLU A 107 3.23 6.05 3.93
C GLU A 107 2.15 5.04 4.31
N ILE A 108 1.16 4.89 3.44
CA ILE A 108 0.14 3.84 3.55
C ILE A 108 0.18 3.03 2.27
N LYS A 109 0.40 1.73 2.39
CA LYS A 109 0.38 0.78 1.28
C LYS A 109 -0.86 -0.09 1.40
N LEU A 110 -1.66 -0.13 0.34
CA LEU A 110 -2.77 -1.05 0.19
C LEU A 110 -2.39 -2.08 -0.85
N TYR A 111 -2.65 -3.34 -0.55
CA TYR A 111 -2.51 -4.47 -1.47
C TYR A 111 -3.85 -5.17 -1.61
N ALA A 112 -4.15 -5.58 -2.83
CA ALA A 112 -5.29 -6.41 -3.15
C ALA A 112 -4.79 -7.73 -3.73
N GLU A 113 -5.44 -8.83 -3.35
CA GLU A 113 -5.22 -10.11 -3.98
C GLU A 113 -5.74 -10.07 -5.42
N LEU A 114 -4.95 -10.61 -6.35
CA LEU A 114 -5.38 -10.76 -7.74
C LEU A 114 -6.38 -11.93 -7.82
N PRO A 115 -7.45 -11.80 -8.64
CA PRO A 115 -8.38 -12.89 -8.86
C PRO A 115 -7.78 -14.08 -9.62
#